data_AF-A0A2T6APP0-F1
#
_entry.id   AF-A0A2T6APP0-F1
#
_cell.length_a   1.000
_cell.length_b   1.000
_cell.length_c   1.000
_cell.angle_alpha   90.00
_cell.angle_beta   90.00
_cell.angle_gamma   90.00
#
_symmetry.space_group_name_H-M   'P 1'
#
loop_
_entity.id
_entity.type
_entity.pdbx_description
1 polymer ?
#
loop_
_entity_poly.entity_id
_entity_poly.type
_entity_poly.pdbx_seq_one_letter_code
_entity_poly.pdbx_strand_id
1 'polypeptide(L)'
;MSIAGSRPPAHLWAINAELRPLSGGNRNAVFRTVGLDEELVFKSTRRPPEAIDWLREVHDMAREAGFTVPRMLETREGALVAQGWTCEPYIPGDPCDPADLPEVREALSRFHDLARDMPQRPGFLSSQDLLGAERGGDVDLGAMPEAVVALCREAWGAVSDGVMTLVHGDLNFANLLRSPEGRVTLIDWDECRRDLSLFDLAVLPGARAVEARALLAWEAACSWHREPDYARTMAGRL
;
A
#
# COMPACT_ATOMS: atom_id res chain seq x y z
N MET A 1 6.35 20.06 -6.12
CA MET A 1 7.77 20.24 -5.73
C MET A 1 8.32 18.85 -5.48
N SER A 2 9.34 18.40 -6.23
CA SER A 2 9.84 17.02 -6.11
C SER A 2 10.60 16.84 -4.80
N ILE A 3 10.16 15.90 -3.97
CA ILE A 3 10.82 15.52 -2.70
C ILE A 3 12.07 14.65 -3.00
N ALA A 4 12.25 14.20 -4.25
CA ALA A 4 13.36 13.38 -4.69
C ALA A 4 14.70 14.11 -4.45
N GLY A 5 15.47 13.63 -3.47
CA GLY A 5 16.76 14.18 -3.06
C GLY A 5 16.75 15.02 -1.78
N SER A 6 15.58 15.34 -1.21
CA SER A 6 15.49 16.02 0.07
C SER A 6 15.61 15.03 1.24
N ARG A 7 16.28 15.43 2.33
CA ARG A 7 16.36 14.65 3.57
C ARG A 7 15.12 14.91 4.43
N PRO A 8 14.65 13.93 5.22
CA PRO A 8 13.53 14.13 6.12
C PRO A 8 13.83 15.22 7.17
N PRO A 9 12.88 16.11 7.50
CA PRO A 9 13.02 17.09 8.56
C PRO A 9 12.76 16.45 9.94
N ALA A 10 13.61 15.49 10.34
CA ALA A 10 13.42 14.66 11.54
C ALA A 10 13.22 15.45 12.85
N HIS A 11 13.76 16.67 12.93
CA HIS A 11 13.57 17.58 14.06
C HIS A 11 12.10 17.93 14.34
N LEU A 12 11.20 17.83 13.35
CA LEU A 12 9.76 18.03 13.53
C LEU A 12 9.11 16.94 14.38
N TRP A 13 9.72 15.75 14.45
CA TRP A 13 9.33 14.64 15.34
C TRP A 13 10.18 14.58 16.62
N ALA A 14 10.92 15.65 16.93
CA ALA A 14 11.90 15.69 18.03
C ALA A 14 13.03 14.65 17.89
N ILE A 15 13.32 14.20 16.67
CA ILE A 15 14.37 13.21 16.40
C ILE A 15 15.64 13.91 15.96
N ASN A 16 16.75 13.57 16.62
CA ASN A 16 18.10 14.01 16.27
C ASN A 16 19.02 12.79 16.20
N ALA A 17 18.99 12.08 15.07
CA ALA A 17 19.76 10.88 14.82
C ALA A 17 20.34 10.89 13.39
N GLU A 18 21.37 10.07 13.16
CA GLU A 18 21.88 9.84 11.80
C GLU A 18 20.79 9.18 10.94
N LEU A 19 20.59 9.66 9.72
CA LEU A 19 19.64 9.09 8.76
C LEU A 19 20.37 8.41 7.61
N ARG A 20 20.08 7.13 7.41
CA ARG A 20 20.59 6.34 6.27
C ARG A 20 19.47 6.03 5.28
N PRO A 21 19.70 6.20 3.96
CA PRO A 21 18.75 5.75 2.96
C PRO A 21 18.48 4.24 3.11
N LEU A 22 17.22 3.83 3.03
CA LEU A 22 16.85 2.44 2.81
C LEU A 22 16.58 2.22 1.32
N SER A 23 17.21 1.19 0.76
CA SER A 23 16.89 0.70 -0.59
C SER A 23 15.55 -0.03 -0.57
N GLY A 24 14.74 0.13 -1.62
CA GLY A 24 13.49 -0.64 -1.81
C GLY A 24 12.25 0.21 -2.16
N GLY A 25 12.28 1.52 -1.91
CA GLY A 25 11.18 2.41 -2.31
C GLY A 25 11.30 2.86 -3.76
N ASN A 26 10.58 2.23 -4.70
CA ASN A 26 10.51 2.72 -6.10
C ASN A 26 9.77 4.06 -6.20
N ARG A 27 8.86 4.32 -5.26
CA ARG A 27 7.88 5.43 -5.32
C ARG A 27 8.14 6.54 -4.32
N ASN A 28 8.77 6.21 -3.20
CA ASN A 28 8.98 7.09 -2.06
C ASN A 28 10.43 7.01 -1.59
N ALA A 29 11.02 8.14 -1.22
CA ALA A 29 12.31 8.16 -0.55
C ALA A 29 12.12 7.66 0.88
N VAL A 30 12.95 6.69 1.29
CA VAL A 30 12.88 6.06 2.61
C VAL A 30 14.22 6.22 3.33
N PHE A 31 14.16 6.67 4.57
CA PHE A 31 15.33 6.82 5.44
C PHE A 31 15.08 6.13 6.77
N ARG A 32 16.11 5.53 7.34
CA ARG A 32 16.10 4.93 8.68
C ARG A 32 17.02 5.70 9.59
N THR A 33 16.60 5.96 10.82
CA THR A 33 17.50 6.47 11.86
C THR A 33 18.47 5.38 12.30
N VAL A 34 19.69 5.74 12.68
CA VAL A 34 20.67 4.78 13.20
C VAL A 34 21.16 5.21 14.57
N GLY A 35 21.32 4.24 15.47
CA GLY A 35 21.88 4.45 16.80
C GLY A 35 20.89 4.96 17.86
N LEU A 36 19.59 4.83 17.61
CA LEU A 36 18.55 4.97 18.62
C LEU A 36 18.22 3.60 19.22
N ASP A 37 17.68 3.59 20.45
CA ASP A 37 17.17 2.36 21.09
C ASP A 37 16.00 1.76 20.28
N GLU A 38 15.12 2.65 19.78
CA GLU A 38 14.09 2.32 18.81
C GLU A 38 14.35 3.13 17.54
N GLU A 39 14.73 2.44 16.47
CA GLU A 39 14.98 3.08 15.19
C GLU A 39 13.66 3.38 14.48
N LEU A 40 13.67 4.45 13.69
CA LEU A 40 12.50 4.99 13.02
C LEU A 40 12.73 5.02 11.51
N VAL A 41 11.64 4.94 10.77
CA VAL A 41 11.59 5.06 9.32
C VAL A 41 10.86 6.34 8.95
N PHE A 42 11.52 7.16 8.14
CA PHE A 42 10.93 8.31 7.48
C PHE A 42 10.63 7.96 6.02
N LYS A 43 9.37 8.14 5.61
CA LYS A 43 8.93 7.91 4.23
C LYS A 43 8.42 9.22 3.64
N SER A 44 8.88 9.56 2.44
CA SER A 44 8.28 10.67 1.70
C SER A 44 6.87 10.26 1.29
N THR A 45 5.93 11.21 1.26
CA THR A 45 4.57 10.97 0.82
C THR A 45 4.04 12.13 -0.02
N ARG A 46 3.18 11.79 -0.98
CA ARG A 46 2.36 12.75 -1.74
C ARG A 46 0.89 12.68 -1.33
N ARG A 47 0.56 11.83 -0.35
CA ARG A 47 -0.80 11.68 0.15
C ARG A 47 -1.18 12.90 0.99
N PRO A 48 -2.42 13.38 0.87
CA PRO A 48 -2.89 14.47 1.71
C PRO A 48 -3.05 13.99 3.16
N PRO A 49 -3.00 14.90 4.17
CA PRO A 49 -3.06 14.54 5.58
C PRO A 49 -4.26 13.66 5.94
N GLU A 50 -5.45 13.95 5.42
CA GLU A 50 -6.66 13.17 5.69
C GLU A 50 -6.56 11.71 5.20
N ALA A 51 -5.80 11.45 4.13
CA ALA A 51 -5.57 10.08 3.64
C ALA A 51 -4.54 9.33 4.48
N ILE A 52 -3.71 10.03 5.25
CA ILE A 52 -2.77 9.46 6.21
C ILE A 52 -3.44 9.26 7.57
N ASP A 53 -4.26 10.20 8.02
CA ASP A 53 -5.05 10.03 9.24
C ASP A 53 -6.04 8.87 9.12
N TRP A 54 -6.63 8.66 7.93
CA TRP A 54 -7.46 7.49 7.63
C TRP A 54 -6.74 6.16 7.90
N LEU A 55 -5.42 6.06 7.70
CA LEU A 55 -4.66 4.82 7.95
C LEU A 55 -4.57 4.43 9.42
N ARG A 56 -4.82 5.33 10.37
CA ARG A 56 -4.77 5.00 11.81
C ARG A 56 -5.78 3.91 12.16
N GLU A 57 -7.02 4.11 11.74
CA GLU A 57 -8.12 3.16 11.98
C GLU A 57 -7.89 1.86 11.22
N VAL A 58 -7.35 1.93 9.99
CA VAL A 58 -6.98 0.74 9.21
C VAL A 58 -5.90 -0.08 9.92
N HIS A 59 -4.88 0.57 10.45
CA HIS A 59 -3.81 -0.11 11.18
C HIS A 59 -4.33 -0.73 12.48
N ASP A 60 -5.32 -0.12 13.14
CA ASP A 60 -5.95 -0.70 14.33
C ASP A 60 -6.76 -1.97 13.97
N MET A 61 -7.52 -1.94 12.88
CA MET A 61 -8.21 -3.13 12.36
C MET A 61 -7.25 -4.23 11.93
N ALA A 62 -6.13 -3.89 11.29
CA ALA A 62 -5.10 -4.85 10.90
C ALA A 62 -4.43 -5.51 12.12
N ARG A 63 -4.20 -4.75 13.20
CA ARG A 63 -3.73 -5.31 14.49
C ARG A 63 -4.74 -6.26 15.10
N GLU A 64 -6.02 -5.88 15.11
CA GLU A 64 -7.09 -6.73 15.61
C GLU A 64 -7.22 -8.03 14.79
N ALA A 65 -6.97 -7.97 13.48
CA ALA A 65 -6.91 -9.14 12.61
C ALA A 65 -5.70 -10.07 12.86
N GLY A 66 -4.70 -9.60 13.61
CA GLY A 66 -3.53 -10.37 14.05
C GLY A 66 -2.20 -9.96 13.41
N PHE A 67 -2.16 -8.91 12.58
CA PHE A 67 -0.92 -8.40 12.03
C PHE A 67 -0.17 -7.51 13.01
N THR A 68 1.15 -7.55 12.97
CA THR A 68 1.96 -6.41 13.39
C THR A 68 1.95 -5.39 12.25
N VAL A 69 1.70 -4.12 12.53
CA VAL A 69 1.70 -3.05 11.51
C VAL A 69 2.36 -1.78 12.04
N PRO A 70 2.98 -0.96 11.18
CA PRO A 70 3.60 0.30 11.57
C PRO A 70 2.64 1.23 12.32
N ARG A 71 3.16 2.03 13.24
CA ARG A 71 2.39 3.06 13.94
C ARG A 71 2.91 4.44 13.54
N MET A 72 2.07 5.23 12.89
CA MET A 72 2.43 6.58 12.49
C MET A 72 2.67 7.44 13.73
N LEU A 73 3.83 8.09 13.76
CA LEU A 73 4.23 9.00 14.83
C LEU A 73 3.84 10.43 14.48
N GLU A 74 3.29 11.13 15.46
CA GLU A 74 2.97 12.54 15.34
C GLU A 74 4.23 13.40 15.50
N THR A 75 4.25 14.50 14.76
CA THR A 75 5.19 15.60 14.99
C THR A 75 4.94 16.23 16.35
N ARG A 76 5.85 17.12 16.76
CA ARG A 76 5.69 17.95 17.97
C ARG A 76 4.43 18.82 17.97
N GLU A 77 3.85 19.05 16.80
CA GLU A 77 2.62 19.83 16.61
C GLU A 77 1.37 18.94 16.44
N GLY A 78 1.50 17.61 16.56
CA GLY A 78 0.38 16.66 16.50
C GLY A 78 0.02 16.19 15.08
N ALA A 79 0.74 16.60 14.04
CA ALA A 79 0.48 16.17 12.66
C ALA A 79 1.22 14.87 12.30
N LEU A 80 0.59 13.96 11.54
CA LEU A 80 1.27 12.77 10.98
C LEU A 80 2.11 13.05 9.74
N VAL A 81 1.76 14.09 8.99
CA VAL A 81 2.47 14.50 7.78
C VAL A 81 3.05 15.88 8.02
N ALA A 82 4.35 16.03 7.80
CA ALA A 82 4.99 17.34 7.79
C ALA A 82 6.01 17.45 6.66
N GLN A 83 5.86 18.52 5.87
CA GLN A 83 6.70 18.80 4.70
C GLN A 83 6.83 17.61 3.73
N GLY A 84 5.75 16.83 3.57
CA GLY A 84 5.73 15.65 2.69
C GLY A 84 6.43 14.42 3.25
N TRP A 85 6.60 14.31 4.56
CA TRP A 85 7.18 13.16 5.23
C TRP A 85 6.26 12.60 6.32
N THR A 86 6.33 11.29 6.51
CA THR A 86 5.76 10.56 7.65
C THR A 86 6.88 9.90 8.44
N CYS A 87 6.59 9.51 9.68
CA CYS A 87 7.53 8.82 10.56
C CYS A 87 6.82 7.64 11.23
N GLU A 88 7.47 6.49 11.31
CA GLU A 88 6.96 5.28 11.96
C GLU A 88 8.13 4.48 12.57
N PRO A 89 7.90 3.61 13.57
CA PRO A 89 8.93 2.69 14.04
C PRO A 89 9.44 1.79 12.92
N TYR A 90 10.76 1.56 12.90
CA TYR A 90 11.35 0.50 12.10
C TYR A 90 10.97 -0.84 12.72
N ILE A 91 10.27 -1.68 11.95
CA ILE A 91 9.90 -3.02 12.39
C ILE A 91 10.93 -4.01 11.82
N PRO A 92 11.75 -4.67 12.66
CA PRO A 92 12.65 -5.71 12.20
C PRO A 92 11.87 -6.96 11.79
N GLY A 93 12.32 -7.60 10.73
CA GLY A 93 11.81 -8.89 10.29
C GLY A 93 12.45 -9.32 8.99
N ASP A 94 12.37 -10.61 8.71
CA ASP A 94 12.81 -11.20 7.45
C ASP A 94 11.59 -11.40 6.54
N PRO A 95 11.73 -11.35 5.20
CA PRO A 95 10.62 -11.66 4.30
C PRO A 95 9.97 -13.00 4.65
N CYS A 96 8.63 -13.06 4.62
CA CYS A 96 7.89 -14.30 4.84
C CYS A 96 8.23 -15.36 3.79
N ASP A 97 8.10 -16.63 4.17
CA ASP A 97 8.24 -17.77 3.28
C ASP A 97 6.87 -18.23 2.75
N PRO A 98 6.81 -19.02 1.64
CA PRO A 98 5.56 -19.60 1.15
C PRO A 98 4.79 -20.44 2.20
N ALA A 99 5.49 -20.98 3.20
CA ALA A 99 4.88 -21.72 4.31
C ALA A 99 4.04 -20.83 5.25
N ASP A 100 4.26 -19.51 5.23
CA ASP A 100 3.56 -18.53 6.06
C ASP A 100 2.20 -18.13 5.47
N LEU A 101 2.00 -18.36 4.17
CA LEU A 101 0.82 -17.89 3.43
C LEU A 101 -0.54 -18.38 4.00
N PRO A 102 -0.67 -19.60 4.56
CA PRO A 102 -1.92 -19.99 5.22
C PRO A 102 -2.30 -19.07 6.40
N GLU A 103 -1.32 -18.69 7.23
CA GLU A 103 -1.53 -17.76 8.35
C GLU A 103 -1.87 -16.35 7.83
N VAL A 104 -1.13 -15.88 6.82
CA VAL A 104 -1.39 -14.59 6.15
C VAL A 104 -2.82 -14.55 5.60
N ARG A 105 -3.27 -15.62 4.92
CA ARG A 105 -4.63 -15.72 4.37
C ARG A 105 -5.70 -15.64 5.46
N GLU A 106 -5.47 -16.30 6.58
CA GLU A 106 -6.42 -16.29 7.70
C GLU A 106 -6.53 -14.88 8.32
N ALA A 107 -5.39 -14.20 8.52
CA ALA A 107 -5.35 -12.83 9.01
C ALA A 107 -5.97 -11.83 8.02
N LEU A 108 -5.74 -11.98 6.71
CA LEU A 108 -6.40 -11.17 5.68
C LEU A 108 -7.91 -11.35 5.69
N SER A 109 -8.40 -12.58 5.82
CA SER A 109 -9.85 -12.84 5.91
C SER A 109 -10.48 -12.09 7.09
N ARG A 110 -9.84 -12.13 8.26
CA ARG A 110 -10.29 -11.36 9.43
C ARG A 110 -10.24 -9.86 9.20
N PHE A 111 -9.15 -9.35 8.63
CA PHE A 111 -9.01 -7.93 8.30
C PHE A 111 -10.11 -7.46 7.35
N HIS A 112 -10.36 -8.23 6.28
CA HIS A 112 -11.42 -7.96 5.31
C HIS A 112 -12.82 -7.98 5.93
N ASP A 113 -13.07 -8.84 6.92
CA ASP A 113 -14.36 -8.85 7.62
C ASP A 113 -14.52 -7.66 8.57
N LEU A 114 -13.49 -7.31 9.34
CA LEU A 114 -13.49 -6.15 10.23
C LEU A 114 -13.65 -4.83 9.46
N ALA A 115 -13.05 -4.73 8.28
CA ALA A 115 -12.95 -3.49 7.52
C ALA A 115 -14.05 -3.30 6.46
N ARG A 116 -15.07 -4.16 6.43
CA ARG A 116 -16.11 -4.20 5.39
C ARG A 116 -16.85 -2.87 5.18
N ASP A 117 -17.14 -2.19 6.28
CA ASP A 117 -17.95 -0.97 6.30
C ASP A 117 -17.12 0.31 6.33
N MET A 118 -15.79 0.20 6.29
CA MET A 118 -14.92 1.37 6.26
C MET A 118 -15.17 2.21 5.00
N PRO A 119 -15.17 3.55 5.12
CA PRO A 119 -15.28 4.43 3.96
C PRO A 119 -14.01 4.38 3.10
N GLN A 120 -14.15 4.80 1.85
CA GLN A 120 -13.02 4.93 0.92
C GLN A 120 -11.98 5.91 1.46
N ARG A 121 -10.70 5.59 1.22
CA ARG A 121 -9.58 6.48 1.55
C ARG A 121 -9.69 7.78 0.74
N PRO A 122 -9.54 8.96 1.37
CA PRO A 122 -9.58 10.23 0.65
C PRO A 122 -8.66 10.25 -0.58
N GLY A 123 -9.23 10.61 -1.73
CA GLY A 123 -8.52 10.69 -3.01
C GLY A 123 -8.38 9.36 -3.77
N PHE A 124 -8.78 8.22 -3.20
CA PHE A 124 -8.79 6.92 -3.87
C PHE A 124 -10.15 6.58 -4.47
N LEU A 125 -10.13 5.72 -5.49
CA LEU A 125 -11.30 5.06 -6.05
C LEU A 125 -11.06 3.55 -6.11
N SER A 126 -12.15 2.78 -6.07
CA SER A 126 -12.10 1.33 -6.28
C SER A 126 -11.99 0.99 -7.77
N SER A 127 -11.67 -0.27 -8.09
CA SER A 127 -11.71 -0.74 -9.48
C SER A 127 -13.11 -0.66 -10.08
N GLN A 128 -14.16 -0.80 -9.25
CA GLN A 128 -15.56 -0.63 -9.67
C GLN A 128 -15.87 0.83 -10.03
N ASP A 129 -15.44 1.78 -9.21
CA ASP A 129 -15.67 3.21 -9.47
C ASP A 129 -14.92 3.68 -10.73
N LEU A 130 -13.73 3.13 -10.98
CA LEU A 130 -12.90 3.41 -12.15
C LEU A 130 -13.46 2.85 -13.48
N LEU A 131 -14.54 2.08 -13.44
CA LEU A 131 -15.32 1.75 -14.65
C LEU A 131 -15.97 3.00 -15.26
N GLY A 132 -16.37 3.96 -14.41
CA GLY A 132 -17.02 5.21 -14.83
C GLY A 132 -16.17 6.47 -14.63
N ALA A 133 -15.08 6.39 -13.89
CA ALA A 133 -14.17 7.51 -13.62
C ALA A 133 -12.83 7.37 -14.37
N GLU A 134 -12.05 8.45 -14.39
CA GLU A 134 -10.72 8.46 -15.02
C GLU A 134 -9.56 8.40 -14.02
N ARG A 135 -9.77 8.82 -12.77
CA ARG A 135 -8.69 9.04 -11.81
C ARG A 135 -9.08 8.63 -10.40
N GLY A 136 -8.14 7.99 -9.70
CA GLY A 136 -8.28 7.65 -8.28
C GLY A 136 -6.99 7.07 -7.71
N GLY A 137 -6.55 7.60 -6.58
CA GLY A 137 -5.29 7.23 -5.95
C GLY A 137 -4.13 7.54 -6.89
N ASP A 138 -3.45 6.50 -7.33
CA ASP A 138 -2.35 6.59 -8.29
C ASP A 138 -2.73 6.25 -9.73
N VAL A 139 -3.97 5.82 -9.97
CA VAL A 139 -4.48 5.51 -11.31
C VAL A 139 -4.90 6.80 -12.02
N ASP A 140 -4.40 6.99 -13.25
CA ASP A 140 -4.81 8.04 -14.18
C ASP A 140 -5.05 7.43 -15.57
N LEU A 141 -6.27 6.96 -15.80
CA LEU A 141 -6.68 6.34 -17.06
C LEU A 141 -6.64 7.33 -18.23
N GLY A 142 -6.81 8.64 -17.97
CA GLY A 142 -6.71 9.68 -18.99
C GLY A 142 -5.32 9.84 -19.60
N ALA A 143 -4.29 9.28 -18.95
CA ALA A 143 -2.92 9.26 -19.48
C ALA A 143 -2.56 7.96 -20.22
N MET A 144 -3.47 6.99 -20.26
CA MET A 144 -3.28 5.69 -20.88
C MET A 144 -3.88 5.66 -22.30
N PRO A 145 -3.33 4.84 -23.22
CA PRO A 145 -3.98 4.59 -24.50
C PRO A 145 -5.37 3.98 -24.30
N GLU A 146 -6.35 4.46 -25.06
CA GLU A 146 -7.76 4.04 -24.95
C GLU A 146 -7.94 2.51 -25.00
N ALA A 147 -7.19 1.83 -25.86
CA ALA A 147 -7.22 0.36 -25.95
C ALA A 147 -6.78 -0.32 -24.64
N VAL A 148 -5.79 0.23 -23.94
CA VAL A 148 -5.34 -0.31 -22.65
C VAL A 148 -6.38 -0.01 -21.57
N VAL A 149 -6.97 1.19 -21.57
CA VAL A 149 -8.07 1.54 -20.65
C VAL A 149 -9.25 0.59 -20.80
N ALA A 150 -9.61 0.24 -22.04
CA ALA A 150 -10.67 -0.72 -22.32
C ALA A 150 -10.37 -2.10 -21.74
N LEU A 151 -9.13 -2.61 -21.89
CA LEU A 151 -8.70 -3.88 -21.30
C LEU A 151 -8.74 -3.85 -19.77
N CYS A 152 -8.28 -2.76 -19.15
CA CYS A 152 -8.36 -2.60 -17.69
C CYS A 152 -9.80 -2.64 -17.20
N ARG A 153 -10.70 -1.88 -17.85
CA ARG A 153 -12.12 -1.84 -17.47
C ARG A 153 -12.84 -3.16 -17.74
N GLU A 154 -12.49 -3.88 -18.80
CA GLU A 154 -12.99 -5.25 -19.04
C GLU A 154 -12.59 -6.19 -17.90
N ALA A 155 -11.30 -6.17 -17.52
CA ALA A 155 -10.78 -7.02 -16.45
C ALA A 155 -11.44 -6.71 -15.09
N TRP A 156 -11.62 -5.43 -14.75
CA TRP A 156 -12.29 -5.03 -13.51
C TRP A 156 -13.80 -5.30 -13.54
N GLY A 157 -14.45 -5.11 -14.68
CA GLY A 157 -15.87 -5.44 -14.87
C GLY A 157 -16.15 -6.95 -14.73
N ALA A 158 -15.21 -7.80 -15.13
CA ALA A 158 -15.34 -9.26 -15.02
C ALA A 158 -15.34 -9.79 -13.56
N VAL A 159 -14.95 -8.95 -12.59
CA VAL A 159 -14.88 -9.30 -11.16
C VAL A 159 -15.72 -8.37 -10.29
N SER A 160 -16.55 -7.51 -10.88
CA SER A 160 -17.27 -6.45 -10.16
C SER A 160 -18.34 -6.96 -9.20
N ASP A 161 -18.68 -8.24 -9.20
CA ASP A 161 -19.60 -8.87 -8.24
C ASP A 161 -18.90 -9.36 -6.96
N GLY A 162 -17.58 -9.16 -6.85
CA GLY A 162 -16.79 -9.56 -5.69
C GLY A 162 -17.09 -8.77 -4.41
N VAL A 163 -16.45 -9.20 -3.31
CA VAL A 163 -16.64 -8.62 -1.98
C VAL A 163 -15.84 -7.33 -1.84
N MET A 164 -16.51 -6.21 -1.61
CA MET A 164 -15.88 -4.92 -1.28
C MET A 164 -15.49 -4.84 0.19
N THR A 165 -14.26 -4.43 0.46
CA THR A 165 -13.69 -4.23 1.80
C THR A 165 -12.43 -3.35 1.71
N LEU A 166 -11.69 -3.12 2.80
CA LEU A 166 -10.35 -2.56 2.70
C LEU A 166 -9.35 -3.62 2.24
N VAL A 167 -8.50 -3.21 1.31
CA VAL A 167 -7.37 -4.01 0.83
C VAL A 167 -6.06 -3.33 1.18
N HIS A 168 -5.02 -4.11 1.47
CA HIS A 168 -3.65 -3.61 1.53
C HIS A 168 -3.24 -3.02 0.18
N GLY A 169 -3.60 -3.69 -0.92
CA GLY A 169 -3.49 -3.18 -2.27
C GLY A 169 -2.10 -3.32 -2.92
N ASP A 170 -1.06 -3.60 -2.13
CA ASP A 170 0.29 -3.97 -2.61
C ASP A 170 0.86 -5.15 -1.78
N LEU A 171 0.12 -6.25 -1.73
CA LEU A 171 0.56 -7.42 -0.99
C LEU A 171 1.60 -8.21 -1.79
N ASN A 172 2.84 -8.27 -1.29
CA ASN A 172 3.93 -9.04 -1.87
C ASN A 172 4.91 -9.50 -0.76
N PHE A 173 5.83 -10.43 -1.09
CA PHE A 173 6.78 -10.96 -0.09
C PHE A 173 7.76 -9.93 0.47
N ALA A 174 7.97 -8.78 -0.20
CA ALA A 174 8.79 -7.71 0.35
C ALA A 174 8.03 -6.89 1.41
N ASN A 175 6.69 -6.91 1.38
CA ASN A 175 5.81 -6.22 2.31
C ASN A 175 5.29 -7.12 3.44
N LEU A 176 5.58 -8.42 3.39
CA LEU A 176 5.27 -9.41 4.42
C LEU A 176 6.54 -9.81 5.15
N LEU A 177 6.65 -9.44 6.43
CA LEU A 177 7.82 -9.79 7.25
C LEU A 177 7.43 -10.73 8.39
N ARG A 178 8.27 -11.71 8.66
CA ARG A 178 8.22 -12.53 9.87
C ARG A 178 9.09 -11.85 10.94
N SER A 179 8.47 -11.42 12.03
CA SER A 179 9.21 -10.85 13.16
C SER A 179 9.99 -11.93 13.91
N PRO A 180 11.04 -11.58 14.68
CA PRO A 180 11.78 -12.52 15.52
C PRO A 180 10.90 -13.29 16.51
N GLU A 181 9.78 -12.70 16.94
CA GLU A 181 8.77 -13.31 17.83
C GLU A 181 7.78 -14.22 17.08
N GLY A 182 7.99 -14.42 15.78
CA GLY A 182 7.18 -15.30 14.94
C GLY A 182 5.90 -14.66 14.41
N ARG A 183 5.66 -13.36 14.60
CA ARG A 183 4.44 -12.69 14.12
C ARG A 183 4.58 -12.22 12.67
N VAL A 184 3.48 -12.26 11.90
CA VAL A 184 3.43 -11.64 10.57
C VAL A 184 3.28 -10.13 10.73
N THR A 185 4.18 -9.39 10.09
CA THR A 185 4.13 -7.94 9.94
C THR A 185 3.75 -7.60 8.51
N LEU A 186 2.79 -6.70 8.35
CA LEU A 186 2.40 -6.15 7.06
C LEU A 186 2.79 -4.67 6.99
N ILE A 187 3.67 -4.34 6.05
CA ILE A 187 4.22 -2.98 5.85
C ILE A 187 3.82 -2.41 4.50
N ASP A 188 4.03 -1.10 4.35
CA ASP A 188 3.80 -0.34 3.12
C ASP A 188 2.34 -0.22 2.64
N TRP A 189 1.52 0.40 3.49
CA TRP A 189 0.11 0.66 3.26
C TRP A 189 -0.20 1.81 2.28
N ASP A 190 0.74 2.22 1.43
CA ASP A 190 0.55 3.41 0.56
C ASP A 190 -0.48 3.17 -0.56
N GLU A 191 -0.70 1.92 -0.97
CA GLU A 191 -1.75 1.50 -1.94
C GLU A 191 -3.08 1.10 -1.28
N CYS A 192 -3.16 1.15 0.05
CA CYS A 192 -4.34 0.75 0.79
C CYS A 192 -5.53 1.63 0.45
N ARG A 193 -6.67 0.98 0.23
CA ARG A 193 -7.93 1.58 -0.23
C ARG A 193 -9.10 0.63 0.03
N ARG A 194 -10.32 1.12 -0.16
CA ARG A 194 -11.50 0.27 -0.24
C ARG A 194 -11.67 -0.26 -1.66
N ASP A 195 -11.64 -1.58 -1.83
CA ASP A 195 -11.77 -2.25 -3.13
C ASP A 195 -12.22 -3.72 -2.96
N LEU A 196 -12.19 -4.48 -4.04
CA LEU A 196 -12.48 -5.92 -4.01
C LEU A 196 -11.40 -6.70 -3.25
N SER A 197 -11.80 -7.55 -2.30
CA SER A 197 -10.88 -8.37 -1.49
C SER A 197 -9.90 -9.22 -2.31
N LEU A 198 -10.27 -9.55 -3.56
CA LEU A 198 -9.39 -10.23 -4.51
C LEU A 198 -8.05 -9.52 -4.71
N PHE A 199 -7.97 -8.19 -4.55
CA PHE A 199 -6.72 -7.46 -4.75
C PHE A 199 -5.64 -7.79 -3.70
N ASP A 200 -6.01 -8.36 -2.56
CA ASP A 200 -5.06 -8.97 -1.61
C ASP A 200 -5.02 -10.50 -1.74
N LEU A 201 -6.10 -11.16 -2.16
CA LEU A 201 -6.18 -12.63 -2.18
C LEU A 201 -5.60 -13.25 -3.45
N ALA A 202 -5.61 -12.53 -4.58
CA ALA A 202 -5.20 -13.04 -5.89
C ALA A 202 -3.68 -13.20 -6.04
N VAL A 203 -2.89 -12.57 -5.17
CA VAL A 203 -1.43 -12.81 -5.09
C VAL A 203 -1.09 -14.12 -4.40
N LEU A 204 -2.03 -14.69 -3.64
CA LEU A 204 -1.85 -15.95 -2.93
C LEU A 204 -2.23 -17.13 -3.84
N PRO A 205 -1.67 -18.34 -3.60
CA PRO A 205 -2.02 -19.53 -4.38
C PRO A 205 -3.53 -19.81 -4.40
N GLY A 206 -4.06 -20.15 -5.58
CA GLY A 206 -5.48 -20.49 -5.76
C GLY A 206 -6.34 -19.40 -6.41
N ALA A 207 -5.74 -18.29 -6.83
CA ALA A 207 -6.43 -17.25 -7.59
C ALA A 207 -7.00 -17.77 -8.92
N ARG A 208 -8.22 -17.35 -9.27
CA ARG A 208 -8.81 -17.60 -10.58
C ARG A 208 -8.12 -16.74 -11.63
N ALA A 209 -8.10 -17.21 -12.88
CA ALA A 209 -7.50 -16.46 -13.99
C ALA A 209 -8.10 -15.05 -14.15
N VAL A 210 -9.41 -14.88 -13.90
CA VAL A 210 -10.07 -13.58 -13.98
C VAL A 210 -9.62 -12.61 -12.88
N GLU A 211 -9.33 -13.11 -11.67
CA GLU A 211 -8.85 -12.32 -10.54
C GLU A 211 -7.40 -11.88 -10.77
N ALA A 212 -6.57 -12.81 -11.27
CA ALA A 212 -5.20 -12.51 -11.66
C ALA A 212 -5.15 -11.45 -12.78
N ARG A 213 -6.06 -11.51 -13.76
CA ARG A 213 -6.17 -10.49 -14.81
C ARG A 213 -6.61 -9.13 -14.27
N ALA A 214 -7.55 -9.10 -13.32
CA ALA A 214 -7.98 -7.86 -12.67
C ALA A 214 -6.85 -7.21 -11.84
N LEU A 215 -6.08 -8.01 -11.09
CA LEU A 215 -4.89 -7.56 -10.36
C LEU A 215 -3.84 -6.98 -11.31
N LEU A 216 -3.52 -7.69 -12.39
CA LEU A 216 -2.58 -7.22 -13.42
C LEU A 216 -3.05 -5.91 -14.06
N ALA A 217 -4.34 -5.75 -14.31
CA ALA A 217 -4.93 -4.52 -14.84
C ALA A 217 -4.77 -3.35 -13.88
N TRP A 218 -4.93 -3.60 -12.57
CA TRP A 218 -4.66 -2.59 -11.54
C TRP A 218 -3.20 -2.15 -11.54
N GLU A 219 -2.29 -3.12 -11.56
CA GLU A 219 -0.85 -2.88 -11.55
C GLU A 219 -0.39 -2.07 -12.77
N ALA A 220 -0.89 -2.41 -13.97
CA ALA A 220 -0.64 -1.65 -15.19
C ALA A 220 -1.11 -0.20 -15.07
N ALA A 221 -2.33 0.03 -14.56
CA ALA A 221 -2.91 1.36 -14.42
C ALA A 221 -2.21 2.22 -13.36
N CYS A 222 -1.90 1.64 -12.18
CA CYS A 222 -1.26 2.31 -11.06
C CYS A 222 0.20 2.71 -11.35
N SER A 223 0.87 1.93 -12.21
CA SER A 223 2.28 2.12 -12.55
C SER A 223 2.53 3.03 -13.75
N TRP A 224 1.49 3.38 -14.51
CA TRP A 224 1.60 3.98 -15.85
C TRP A 224 2.52 5.21 -15.93
N HIS A 225 2.45 6.09 -14.94
CA HIS A 225 3.27 7.31 -14.88
C HIS A 225 4.64 7.11 -14.25
N ARG A 226 4.73 6.26 -13.23
CA ARG A 226 5.94 6.13 -12.40
C ARG A 226 6.93 5.14 -12.97
N GLU A 227 6.42 4.06 -13.56
CA GLU A 227 7.20 2.94 -14.10
C GLU A 227 6.63 2.58 -15.49
N PRO A 228 6.75 3.47 -16.50
CA PRO A 228 6.01 3.34 -17.77
C PRO A 228 6.37 2.07 -18.56
N ASP A 229 7.63 1.63 -18.52
CA ASP A 229 8.05 0.41 -19.21
C ASP A 229 7.50 -0.85 -18.51
N TYR A 230 7.45 -0.83 -17.18
CA TYR A 230 6.81 -1.87 -16.39
C TYR A 230 5.31 -1.95 -16.69
N ALA A 231 4.64 -0.80 -16.65
CA ALA A 231 3.21 -0.69 -16.92
C ALA A 231 2.83 -1.19 -18.32
N ARG A 232 3.62 -0.85 -19.36
CA ARG A 232 3.42 -1.39 -20.72
C ARG A 232 3.63 -2.89 -20.79
N THR A 233 4.60 -3.43 -20.06
CA THR A 233 4.83 -4.88 -19.98
C THR A 233 3.63 -5.58 -19.34
N MET A 234 3.05 -5.03 -18.27
CA MET A 234 1.86 -5.57 -17.63
C MET A 234 0.64 -5.47 -18.55
N ALA A 235 0.44 -4.32 -19.20
CA ALA A 235 -0.64 -4.12 -20.16
C ALA A 235 -0.58 -5.09 -21.35
N GLY A 236 0.62 -5.45 -21.82
CA GLY A 236 0.80 -6.45 -22.88
C GLY A 236 0.46 -7.89 -22.49
N ARG A 237 0.18 -8.14 -21.20
CA ARG A 237 -0.27 -9.44 -20.66
C ARG A 237 -1.79 -9.48 -20.40
N LEU A 238 -2.49 -8.36 -20.58
CA LEU A 238 -3.95 -8.28 -20.49
C LEU A 238 -4.61 -8.81 -21.76
#